data_AF-A0AAX0Q7X1-F1
#
_entry.id   AF-A0AAX0Q7X1-F1
#
_cell.length_a   1.000
_cell.length_b   1.000
_cell.length_c   1.000
_cell.angle_alpha   90.00
_cell.angle_beta   90.00
_cell.angle_gamma   90.00
#
_symmetry.space_group_name_H-M   'P 1'
#
loop_
_entity.id
_entity.type
_entity.pdbx_description
1 polymer ?
#
loop_
_entity_poly.entity_id
_entity_poly.type
_entity_poly.pdbx_seq_one_letter_code
_entity_poly.pdbx_strand_id
1 'polypeptide(L)'
;MRQNTYVNISNEEFKTLDRIASDLGFISRTDLFTACAHLLIYGELAAGEPTPDGITAGQLTRLHHYSENVSCMQQTFMEIIRETALPVIAMKGIATAENAFGEDIKHLIYERCGMVPEDTDIRTWFRIFKNLHRAELLEYRSRQFAAALAGDEE
;
A
#
# COMPACT_ATOMS: atom_id res chain seq x y z
N MET A 1 -6.40 -6.45 14.50
CA MET A 1 -7.71 -6.49 13.82
C MET A 1 -7.91 -5.13 13.17
N ARG A 2 -8.21 -5.06 11.86
CA ARG A 2 -8.65 -3.78 11.26
C ARG A 2 -10.11 -3.58 11.67
N GLN A 3 -10.37 -2.56 12.48
CA GLN A 3 -11.73 -2.12 12.76
C GLN A 3 -12.16 -1.24 11.60
N ASN A 4 -13.21 -1.66 10.89
CA ASN A 4 -13.80 -0.88 9.82
C ASN A 4 -14.99 -0.12 10.42
N THR A 5 -14.93 1.20 10.37
CA THR A 5 -16.03 2.07 10.77
C THR A 5 -16.68 2.63 9.52
N TYR A 6 -17.98 2.43 9.37
CA TYR A 6 -18.75 2.95 8.25
C TYR A 6 -19.45 4.23 8.70
N VAL A 7 -19.22 5.32 7.96
CA VAL A 7 -19.86 6.60 8.22
C VAL A 7 -20.98 6.77 7.20
N ASN A 8 -22.17 7.10 7.68
CA ASN A 8 -23.32 7.35 6.82
C ASN A 8 -23.34 8.86 6.49
N ILE A 9 -23.15 9.19 5.22
CA ILE A 9 -23.12 10.56 4.70
C ILE A 9 -24.00 10.67 3.46
N SER A 10 -24.50 11.87 3.21
CA SER A 10 -25.33 12.16 2.05
C SER A 10 -24.53 12.13 0.75
N ASN A 11 -25.24 12.00 -0.37
CA ASN A 11 -24.62 12.00 -1.70
C ASN A 11 -23.94 13.34 -2.07
N GLU A 12 -24.41 14.46 -1.53
CA GLU A 12 -23.77 15.77 -1.76
C GLU A 12 -22.45 15.89 -0.98
N GLU A 13 -22.43 15.45 0.27
CA GLU A 13 -21.22 15.38 1.08
C GLU A 13 -20.19 14.46 0.42
N PHE A 14 -20.63 13.34 -0.15
CA PHE A 14 -19.79 12.42 -0.92
C PHE A 14 -19.08 13.12 -2.09
N LYS A 15 -19.82 13.85 -2.92
CA LYS A 15 -19.24 14.58 -4.06
C LYS A 15 -18.30 15.69 -3.61
N THR A 16 -18.64 16.35 -2.50
CA THR A 16 -17.82 17.40 -1.92
C THR A 16 -16.48 16.85 -1.44
N LEU A 17 -16.51 15.70 -0.77
CA LEU A 17 -15.31 15.00 -0.31
C LEU A 17 -14.45 14.47 -1.46
N ASP A 18 -15.06 13.93 -2.52
CA ASP A 18 -14.31 13.51 -3.72
C ASP A 18 -13.59 14.70 -4.36
N ARG A 19 -14.27 15.84 -4.46
CA ARG A 19 -13.68 17.07 -4.99
C ARG A 19 -12.53 17.55 -4.12
N ILE A 20 -12.72 17.61 -2.79
CA ILE A 20 -11.67 18.03 -1.85
C ILE A 20 -10.47 17.08 -1.89
N ALA A 21 -10.71 15.77 -1.93
CA ALA A 21 -9.65 14.78 -2.04
C ALA A 21 -8.82 15.00 -3.32
N SER A 22 -9.51 15.22 -4.45
CA SER A 22 -8.86 15.52 -5.73
C SER A 22 -8.07 16.84 -5.69
N ASP A 23 -8.68 17.91 -5.18
CA ASP A 23 -8.08 19.25 -5.14
C ASP A 23 -6.82 19.30 -4.24
N LEU A 24 -6.79 18.47 -3.19
CA LEU A 24 -5.69 18.36 -2.24
C LEU A 24 -4.73 17.20 -2.56
N GLY A 25 -4.91 16.49 -3.68
CA GLY A 25 -4.02 15.41 -4.13
C GLY A 25 -4.14 14.09 -3.35
N PHE A 26 -5.17 13.90 -2.53
CA PHE A 26 -5.38 12.63 -1.83
C PHE A 26 -5.80 11.51 -2.80
N ILE A 27 -5.13 10.35 -2.68
CA ILE A 27 -5.37 9.16 -3.51
C ILE A 27 -6.78 8.60 -3.29
N SER A 28 -7.30 8.69 -2.06
CA SER A 28 -8.63 8.22 -1.74
C SER A 28 -9.32 9.07 -0.68
N ARG A 29 -10.65 9.01 -0.68
CA ARG A 29 -11.49 9.58 0.39
C ARG A 29 -11.12 9.06 1.78
N THR A 30 -10.70 7.80 1.87
CA THR A 30 -10.27 7.20 3.14
C THR A 30 -8.98 7.87 3.64
N ASP A 31 -8.06 8.19 2.73
CA ASP A 31 -6.81 8.89 3.09
C ASP A 31 -7.10 10.31 3.56
N LEU A 32 -7.98 11.02 2.86
CA LEU A 32 -8.48 12.33 3.30
C LEU A 32 -9.15 12.24 4.69
N PHE A 33 -10.08 11.30 4.88
CA PHE A 33 -10.79 11.13 6.15
C PHE A 33 -9.85 10.78 7.29
N THR A 34 -8.86 9.92 7.02
CA THR A 34 -7.87 9.51 8.02
C THR A 34 -7.01 10.71 8.39
N ALA A 35 -6.55 11.50 7.43
CA ALA A 35 -5.80 12.73 7.69
C ALA A 35 -6.62 13.73 8.52
N CYS A 36 -7.88 13.98 8.14
CA CYS A 36 -8.78 14.88 8.87
C CYS A 36 -9.10 14.38 10.29
N ALA A 37 -9.30 13.07 10.48
CA ALA A 37 -9.55 12.49 11.80
C ALA A 37 -8.32 12.64 12.71
N HIS A 38 -7.11 12.43 12.18
CA HIS A 38 -5.89 12.68 12.94
C HIS A 38 -5.74 14.16 13.31
N LEU A 39 -6.09 15.08 12.41
CA LEU A 39 -6.11 16.50 12.71
C LEU A 39 -7.12 16.89 13.79
N LEU A 40 -8.31 16.29 13.80
CA LEU A 40 -9.34 16.60 14.80
C LEU A 40 -9.04 15.97 16.16
N ILE A 41 -8.36 14.82 16.19
CA ILE A 41 -7.99 14.12 17.43
C ILE A 41 -6.74 14.73 18.06
N TYR A 42 -5.78 15.18 17.26
CA TYR A 42 -4.47 15.66 17.73
C TYR A 42 -4.25 17.16 17.55
N GLY A 43 -5.06 17.84 16.74
CA GLY A 43 -5.10 19.29 16.60
C GLY A 43 -6.19 19.85 17.49
N GLU A 44 -5.84 20.26 18.71
CA GLU A 44 -6.68 21.16 19.48
C GLU A 44 -6.94 22.43 18.66
N LEU A 45 -8.17 22.60 18.16
CA LEU A 45 -8.60 23.84 17.53
C LEU A 45 -8.85 24.89 18.62
N ALA A 46 -8.02 25.94 18.65
CA ALA A 46 -8.47 27.22 19.16
C ALA A 46 -9.67 27.66 18.30
N ALA A 47 -10.81 27.86 18.97
CA ALA A 47 -12.10 28.07 18.33
C ALA A 47 -12.10 29.25 17.33
N GLY A 48 -12.58 29.02 16.10
CA GLY A 48 -13.35 30.03 15.36
C GLY A 48 -12.97 30.41 13.93
N GLU A 49 -11.92 29.88 13.28
CA GLU A 49 -11.56 30.32 11.92
C GLU A 49 -11.64 29.20 10.84
N PRO A 50 -12.11 29.52 9.60
CA PRO A 50 -12.47 28.53 8.57
C PRO A 50 -11.30 28.04 7.72
N THR A 51 -10.06 28.15 8.19
CA THR A 51 -8.87 27.68 7.49
C THR A 51 -7.91 27.04 8.47
N PRO A 52 -7.28 25.89 8.12
CA PRO A 52 -6.24 25.32 8.95
C PRO A 52 -5.16 26.39 9.18
N ASP A 53 -4.74 26.57 10.43
CA ASP A 53 -3.63 27.46 10.74
C ASP A 53 -2.38 27.03 9.94
N GLY A 54 -1.41 27.95 9.74
CA GLY A 54 -0.24 27.66 8.92
C GLY A 54 0.56 26.43 9.38
N ILE A 55 0.45 26.08 10.66
CA ILE A 55 1.04 24.87 11.26
C ILE A 55 0.31 23.62 10.76
N THR A 56 -1.02 23.59 10.82
CA THR A 56 -1.85 22.50 10.32
C THR A 56 -1.69 22.31 8.81
N ALA A 57 -1.64 23.39 8.03
CA ALA A 57 -1.39 23.32 6.59
C ALA A 57 -0.01 22.72 6.26
N GLY A 58 1.03 23.09 7.03
CA GLY A 58 2.36 22.50 6.90
C GLY A 58 2.41 21.03 7.28
N GLN A 59 1.65 20.60 8.31
CA GLN A 59 1.52 19.20 8.68
C GLN A 59 0.81 18.38 7.61
N LEU A 60 -0.28 18.89 7.03
CA LEU A 60 -1.00 18.26 5.92
C LEU A 60 -0.12 18.05 4.70
N THR A 61 0.67 19.06 4.33
CA THR A 61 1.60 18.97 3.19
C THR A 61 2.66 17.89 3.42
N ARG A 62 3.20 17.80 4.64
CA ARG A 62 4.15 16.73 5.00
C ARG A 62 3.51 15.35 4.97
N LEU A 63 2.28 15.21 5.47
CA LEU A 63 1.54 13.95 5.44
C LEU A 63 1.22 13.51 4.01
N HIS A 64 0.87 14.46 3.13
CA HIS A 64 0.62 14.20 1.72
C HIS A 64 1.89 13.66 1.04
N HIS A 65 3.03 14.33 1.17
CA HIS A 65 4.29 13.84 0.61
C HIS A 65 4.74 12.49 1.19
N TYR A 66 4.51 12.27 2.49
CA TYR A 66 4.76 10.97 3.09
C TYR A 66 3.87 9.88 2.45
N SER A 67 2.59 10.17 2.23
CA SER A 67 1.65 9.27 1.56
C SER A 67 2.07 8.95 0.13
N GLU A 68 2.51 9.95 -0.64
CA GLU A 68 3.04 9.77 -1.99
C GLU A 68 4.25 8.83 -1.99
N ASN A 69 5.19 9.03 -1.06
CA ASN A 69 6.38 8.19 -0.96
C ASN A 69 6.03 6.74 -0.58
N VAL A 70 5.10 6.54 0.37
CA VAL A 70 4.62 5.19 0.73
C VAL A 70 3.95 4.52 -0.47
N SER A 71 3.18 5.27 -1.28
CA SER A 71 2.56 4.76 -2.49
C SER A 71 3.61 4.33 -3.53
N CYS A 72 4.65 5.13 -3.74
CA CYS A 72 5.80 4.78 -4.60
C CYS A 72 6.43 3.45 -4.17
N MET A 73 6.74 3.32 -2.87
CA MET A 73 7.39 2.11 -2.34
C MET A 73 6.50 0.87 -2.54
N GLN A 74 5.20 0.99 -2.28
CA GLN A 74 4.25 -0.11 -2.46
C GLN A 74 4.12 -0.53 -3.92
N GLN A 75 4.02 0.41 -4.85
CA GLN A 75 3.93 0.12 -6.28
C GLN A 75 5.21 -0.57 -6.77
N THR A 76 6.36 0.00 -6.41
CA THR A 76 7.68 -0.56 -6.73
C THR A 76 7.84 -1.98 -6.19
N PHE A 77 7.43 -2.22 -4.94
CA PHE A 77 7.42 -3.55 -4.36
C PHE A 77 6.62 -4.54 -5.21
N MET A 78 5.40 -4.18 -5.62
CA MET A 78 4.54 -5.08 -6.40
C MET A 78 5.16 -5.43 -7.76
N GLU A 79 5.81 -4.47 -8.41
CA GLU A 79 6.52 -4.67 -9.68
C GLU A 79 7.69 -5.65 -9.50
N ILE A 80 8.60 -5.38 -8.55
CA ILE A 80 9.77 -6.23 -8.30
C ILE A 80 9.33 -7.67 -8.00
N ILE A 81 8.31 -7.85 -7.18
CA ILE A 81 7.82 -9.18 -6.81
C ILE A 81 7.27 -9.95 -8.02
N ARG A 82 6.53 -9.29 -8.91
CA ARG A 82 6.03 -9.95 -10.12
C ARG A 82 7.16 -10.44 -11.02
N GLU A 83 8.22 -9.64 -11.14
CA GLU A 83 9.35 -9.94 -12.01
C GLU A 83 10.28 -11.01 -11.42
N THR A 84 10.48 -11.02 -10.10
CA THR A 84 11.59 -11.77 -9.48
C THR A 84 11.15 -12.86 -8.51
N ALA A 85 10.11 -12.61 -7.71
CA ALA A 85 9.79 -13.45 -6.56
C ALA A 85 8.53 -14.30 -6.75
N LEU A 86 7.71 -14.04 -7.79
CA LEU A 86 6.48 -14.77 -8.06
C LEU A 86 6.67 -16.29 -8.08
N PRO A 87 7.69 -16.87 -8.75
CA PRO A 87 7.92 -18.32 -8.73
C PRO A 87 8.20 -18.87 -7.34
N VAL A 88 8.98 -18.14 -6.53
CA VAL A 88 9.37 -18.57 -5.18
C VAL A 88 8.19 -18.46 -4.22
N ILE A 89 7.39 -17.40 -4.31
CA ILE A 89 6.15 -17.26 -3.53
C ILE A 89 5.17 -18.37 -3.90
N ALA A 90 5.02 -18.64 -5.20
CA ALA A 90 4.16 -19.71 -5.69
C ALA A 90 4.64 -21.05 -5.14
N MET A 91 5.90 -21.44 -5.30
CA MET A 91 6.32 -22.81 -4.98
C MET A 91 6.71 -23.02 -3.51
N LYS A 92 7.35 -22.03 -2.88
CA LYS A 92 7.98 -22.15 -1.56
C LYS A 92 7.38 -21.22 -0.48
N GLY A 93 6.48 -20.32 -0.87
CA GLY A 93 5.75 -19.44 0.04
C GLY A 93 6.48 -18.14 0.40
N ILE A 94 5.77 -17.26 1.12
CA ILE A 94 6.22 -15.90 1.45
C ILE A 94 7.49 -15.90 2.30
N ALA A 95 7.58 -16.71 3.37
CA ALA A 95 8.72 -16.64 4.29
C ALA A 95 10.05 -16.94 3.58
N THR A 96 10.04 -17.87 2.63
CA THR A 96 11.20 -18.18 1.80
C THR A 96 11.56 -17.02 0.88
N ALA A 97 10.55 -16.35 0.29
CA ALA A 97 10.77 -15.19 -0.57
C ALA A 97 11.26 -13.96 0.22
N GLU A 98 10.73 -13.72 1.42
CA GLU A 98 11.16 -12.66 2.34
C GLU A 98 12.64 -12.85 2.72
N ASN A 99 13.03 -14.07 3.09
CA ASN A 99 14.43 -14.37 3.43
C ASN A 99 15.38 -14.29 2.23
N ALA A 100 14.92 -14.66 1.03
CA ALA A 100 15.77 -14.71 -0.16
C ALA A 100 15.93 -13.35 -0.85
N PHE A 101 14.88 -12.52 -0.84
CA PHE A 101 14.83 -11.29 -1.64
C PHE A 101 14.59 -10.03 -0.80
N GLY A 102 14.30 -10.15 0.50
CA GLY A 102 13.86 -9.02 1.33
C GLY A 102 14.83 -7.84 1.31
N GLU A 103 16.12 -8.10 1.47
CA GLU A 103 17.16 -7.05 1.44
C GLU A 103 17.31 -6.45 0.03
N ASP A 104 17.36 -7.27 -1.01
CA ASP A 104 17.47 -6.80 -2.41
C ASP A 104 16.27 -5.92 -2.80
N ILE A 105 15.07 -6.30 -2.38
CA ILE A 105 13.85 -5.52 -2.60
C ILE A 105 13.94 -4.16 -1.91
N LYS A 106 14.42 -4.09 -0.67
CA LYS A 106 14.61 -2.80 0.04
C LYS A 106 15.60 -1.91 -0.70
N HIS A 107 16.71 -2.47 -1.17
CA HIS A 107 17.70 -1.73 -1.94
C HIS A 107 17.10 -1.15 -3.22
N LEU A 108 16.36 -1.97 -3.99
CA LEU A 108 15.71 -1.53 -5.21
C LEU A 108 14.61 -0.47 -4.96
N ILE A 109 13.86 -0.59 -3.87
CA ILE A 109 12.87 0.42 -3.47
C ILE A 109 13.56 1.74 -3.11
N TYR A 110 14.68 1.69 -2.37
CA TYR A 110 15.46 2.87 -2.05
C TYR A 110 16.00 3.57 -3.29
N GLU A 111 16.54 2.82 -4.25
CA GLU A 111 17.03 3.38 -5.52
C GLU A 111 15.95 4.10 -6.33
N ARG A 112 14.70 3.60 -6.29
CA ARG A 112 13.60 4.15 -7.09
C ARG A 112 12.79 5.24 -6.36
N CYS A 113 12.57 5.10 -5.06
CA CYS A 113 11.70 5.97 -4.27
C CYS A 113 12.44 6.85 -3.25
N GLY A 114 13.76 6.68 -3.09
CA GLY A 114 14.57 7.47 -2.16
C GLY A 114 14.28 7.20 -0.67
N MET A 115 13.49 6.17 -0.36
CA MET A 115 13.15 5.77 1.01
C MET A 115 13.31 4.27 1.20
N VAL A 116 13.66 3.86 2.42
CA VAL A 116 13.81 2.46 2.81
C VAL A 116 12.55 2.04 3.58
N PRO A 117 11.84 0.99 3.12
CA PRO A 117 10.68 0.49 3.85
C PRO A 117 11.10 -0.29 5.10
N GLU A 118 10.27 -0.30 6.14
CA GLU A 118 10.51 -1.11 7.33
C GLU A 118 10.30 -2.61 7.04
N ASP A 119 10.89 -3.47 7.87
CA ASP A 119 10.67 -4.93 7.79
C ASP A 119 9.18 -5.30 7.91
N THR A 120 8.47 -4.57 8.76
CA THR A 120 7.04 -4.69 9.02
C THR A 120 6.21 -4.36 7.76
N ASP A 121 6.65 -3.36 6.99
CA ASP A 121 6.04 -2.97 5.72
C ASP A 121 6.23 -4.04 4.66
N ILE A 122 7.47 -4.49 4.44
CA ILE A 122 7.80 -5.54 3.47
C ILE A 122 6.97 -6.80 3.74
N ARG A 123 6.93 -7.28 4.99
CA ARG A 123 6.13 -8.44 5.38
C ARG A 123 4.65 -8.24 5.12
N THR A 124 4.14 -7.04 5.40
CA THR A 124 2.75 -6.68 5.14
C THR A 124 2.44 -6.70 3.64
N TRP A 125 3.33 -6.15 2.81
CA TRP A 125 3.16 -6.08 1.36
C TRP A 125 3.25 -7.45 0.71
N PHE A 126 4.14 -8.35 1.15
CA PHE A 126 4.14 -9.75 0.70
C PHE A 126 2.79 -10.43 0.96
N ARG A 127 2.20 -10.21 2.14
CA ARG A 127 0.89 -10.76 2.50
C ARG A 127 -0.22 -10.18 1.61
N ILE A 128 -0.18 -8.87 1.36
CA ILE A 128 -1.13 -8.21 0.46
C ILE A 128 -0.99 -8.78 -0.96
N PHE A 129 0.23 -8.89 -1.47
CA PHE A 129 0.52 -9.46 -2.79
C PHE A 129 -0.08 -10.86 -2.93
N LYS A 130 0.22 -11.78 -2.00
CA LYS A 130 -0.33 -13.14 -2.03
C LYS A 130 -1.85 -13.18 -2.05
N ASN A 131 -2.51 -12.27 -1.32
CA ASN A 131 -3.97 -12.25 -1.26
C ASN A 131 -4.58 -11.70 -2.55
N LEU A 132 -4.00 -10.63 -3.11
CA LEU A 132 -4.45 -10.04 -4.38
C LEU A 132 -4.19 -10.98 -5.57
N HIS A 133 -3.03 -11.63 -5.58
CA HIS A 133 -2.55 -12.48 -6.68
C HIS A 133 -2.78 -13.98 -6.44
N ARG A 134 -3.74 -14.34 -5.57
CA ARG A 134 -3.98 -15.75 -5.21
C ARG A 134 -4.29 -16.63 -6.41
N ALA A 135 -5.09 -16.13 -7.36
CA ALA A 135 -5.45 -16.88 -8.57
C ALA A 135 -4.23 -17.12 -9.46
N GLU A 136 -3.42 -16.09 -9.70
CA GLU A 136 -2.18 -16.16 -10.49
C GLU A 136 -1.15 -17.12 -9.87
N LEU A 137 -0.99 -17.09 -8.54
CA LEU A 137 -0.13 -18.02 -7.83
C LEU A 137 -0.59 -19.48 -7.95
N LEU A 138 -1.90 -19.72 -7.93
CA LEU A 138 -2.47 -21.06 -8.13
C LEU A 138 -2.26 -21.54 -9.57
N GLU A 139 -2.51 -20.67 -10.53
CA GLU A 139 -2.31 -20.98 -11.95
C GLU A 139 -0.84 -21.32 -12.24
N TYR A 140 0.10 -20.52 -11.70
CA TYR A 140 1.52 -20.80 -11.82
C TYR A 140 1.88 -22.19 -11.29
N ARG A 141 1.42 -22.53 -10.08
CA ARG A 141 1.63 -23.87 -9.48
C ARG A 141 1.09 -24.97 -10.39
N SER A 142 -0.16 -24.84 -10.85
CA SER A 142 -0.81 -25.83 -11.70
C SER A 142 -0.04 -26.06 -12.99
N ARG A 143 0.46 -25.00 -13.65
CA ARG A 143 1.29 -25.11 -14.85
C ARG A 143 2.60 -25.84 -14.58
N GLN A 144 3.28 -25.53 -13.48
CA GLN A 144 4.53 -26.19 -13.11
C GLN A 144 4.32 -27.68 -12.78
N PHE A 145 3.23 -28.03 -12.09
CA PHE A 145 2.88 -29.43 -11.84
C PHE A 145 2.57 -30.19 -13.13
N ALA A 146 1.81 -29.58 -14.05
CA ALA A 146 1.50 -30.20 -15.33
C ALA A 146 2.77 -30.42 -16.19
N ALA A 147 3.68 -29.44 -16.21
CA ALA A 147 4.95 -29.55 -16.91
C ALA A 147 5.86 -30.65 -16.32
N ALA A 148 5.91 -30.77 -14.98
CA ALA A 148 6.66 -31.83 -14.32
C ALA A 148 6.11 -33.23 -14.67
N LEU A 149 4.78 -33.41 -14.65
CA LEU A 149 4.14 -34.67 -15.02
C LEU A 149 4.36 -35.04 -16.49
N ALA A 150 4.39 -34.07 -17.39
CA ALA A 150 4.65 -34.30 -18.82
C ALA A 150 6.12 -34.65 -19.12
N GLY A 151 7.05 -34.28 -18.23
CA GLY A 151 8.47 -34.60 -18.36
C GLY A 151 8.88 -35.95 -17.78
N ASP A 152 8.00 -36.63 -17.03
CA ASP A 152 8.22 -37.97 -16.47
C ASP A 152 7.83 -39.11 -17.44
N GLU A 153 7.38 -38.80 -18.66
CA GLU A 153 7.06 -39.78 -19.72
C GLU A 153 8.21 -40.04 -20.74
N GLU A 154 9.42 -39.50 -20.51
CA GLU A 154 10.66 -39.84 -21.25
C GLU A 154 11.57 -40.80 -20.48
#